data_AF-A0A1Q6EH62-F1
#
_entry.id   AF-A0A1Q6EH62-F1
#
_cell.length_a   1.000
_cell.length_b   1.000
_cell.length_c   1.000
_cell.angle_alpha   90.00
_cell.angle_beta   90.00
_cell.angle_gamma   90.00
#
_symmetry.space_group_name_H-M   'P 1'
#
loop_
_entity.id
_entity.type
_entity.pdbx_description
1 polymer ?
#
loop_
_entity_poly.entity_id
_entity_poly.type
_entity_poly.pdbx_seq_one_letter_code
_entity_poly.pdbx_strand_id
1 'polypeptide(L)'
;MDIGLNKSTQNILIKSAITVGLTFGSMIATIMGYLFLGGFVGLILYPSTHEHEYACACDEPPIMTESEATIVGVIFMIGLMIGLFFILRQLKFSKLERIIALAILLFANLYVCSGVKGILTTQVSG
;
A
#
# COMPACT_ATOMS: atom_id res chain seq x y z
N MET A 1 -32.43 11.37 -22.01
CA MET A 1 -32.99 10.46 -20.99
C MET A 1 -32.48 10.95 -19.65
N ASP A 2 -33.10 12.01 -19.11
CA ASP A 2 -32.77 12.52 -17.78
C ASP A 2 -33.40 11.58 -16.76
N ILE A 3 -32.62 10.60 -16.31
CA ILE A 3 -32.98 9.79 -15.15
C ILE A 3 -32.91 10.76 -13.98
N GLY A 4 -34.06 11.29 -13.57
CA GLY A 4 -34.23 12.17 -12.41
C GLY A 4 -33.84 11.43 -11.15
N LEU A 5 -32.53 11.31 -10.91
CA LEU A 5 -31.98 10.65 -9.75
C LEU A 5 -32.05 11.64 -8.58
N ASN A 6 -32.73 11.24 -7.51
CA ASN A 6 -32.83 12.00 -6.27
C ASN A 6 -31.43 12.45 -5.80
N LYS A 7 -31.30 13.71 -5.36
CA LYS A 7 -30.06 14.32 -4.85
C LYS A 7 -29.36 13.46 -3.77
N SER A 8 -30.14 12.72 -2.98
CA SER A 8 -29.60 11.76 -2.01
C SER A 8 -28.86 10.59 -2.67
N THR A 9 -29.47 9.98 -3.69
CA THR A 9 -28.90 8.84 -4.44
C THR A 9 -27.65 9.26 -5.23
N GLN A 10 -27.64 10.46 -5.82
CA GLN A 10 -26.46 11.04 -6.47
C GLN A 10 -25.28 11.18 -5.49
N ASN A 11 -25.54 11.66 -4.27
CA ASN A 11 -24.50 11.86 -3.27
C ASN A 11 -23.90 10.51 -2.78
N ILE A 12 -24.73 9.47 -2.67
CA ILE A 12 -24.28 8.11 -2.32
C ILE A 12 -23.42 7.53 -3.45
N LEU A 13 -23.83 7.67 -4.72
CA LEU A 13 -23.06 7.22 -5.88
C LEU A 13 -21.69 7.90 -5.96
N ILE A 14 -21.64 9.22 -5.78
CA ILE A 14 -20.39 9.98 -5.81
C ILE A 14 -19.44 9.52 -4.68
N LYS A 15 -19.95 9.40 -3.44
CA LYS A 15 -19.14 8.93 -2.32
C LYS A 15 -18.65 7.49 -2.50
N SER A 16 -19.49 6.63 -3.06
CA SER A 16 -19.11 5.25 -3.39
C SER A 16 -18.01 5.22 -4.45
N ALA A 17 -18.19 5.94 -5.56
CA ALA A 17 -17.19 6.03 -6.63
C ALA A 17 -15.84 6.58 -6.13
N ILE A 18 -15.87 7.61 -5.27
CA ILE A 18 -14.65 8.14 -4.64
C ILE A 18 -13.99 7.10 -3.74
N THR A 19 -14.77 6.37 -2.94
CA THR A 19 -14.22 5.32 -2.06
C THR A 19 -13.57 4.20 -2.88
N VAL A 20 -14.21 3.78 -3.98
CA VAL A 20 -13.66 2.78 -4.90
C VAL A 20 -12.37 3.30 -5.54
N GLY A 21 -12.39 4.51 -6.11
CA GLY A 21 -11.22 5.12 -6.71
C GLY A 21 -10.06 5.29 -5.72
N LEU A 22 -10.37 5.70 -4.48
CA LEU A 22 -9.39 5.83 -3.42
C LEU A 22 -8.82 4.47 -3.00
N THR A 23 -9.62 3.40 -3.04
CA THR A 23 -9.17 2.03 -2.75
C THR A 23 -8.19 1.53 -3.80
N PHE A 24 -8.53 1.65 -5.09
CA PHE A 24 -7.61 1.27 -6.16
C PHE A 24 -6.33 2.14 -6.15
N GLY A 25 -6.48 3.45 -5.95
CA GLY A 25 -5.36 4.37 -5.84
C GLY A 25 -4.44 4.03 -4.67
N SER A 26 -5.00 3.70 -3.49
CA SER A 26 -4.21 3.32 -2.33
C SER A 26 -3.50 1.99 -2.50
N MET A 27 -4.13 1.01 -3.17
CA MET A 27 -3.50 -0.28 -3.47
C MET A 27 -2.27 -0.09 -4.35
N ILE A 28 -2.37 0.71 -5.42
CA ILE A 28 -1.24 1.02 -6.30
C ILE A 28 -0.14 1.77 -5.53
N ALA A 29 -0.52 2.79 -4.74
CA ALA A 29 0.42 3.52 -3.90
C ALA A 29 1.12 2.61 -2.89
N THR A 30 0.42 1.59 -2.38
CA THR A 30 0.99 0.60 -1.45
C THR A 30 2.03 -0.28 -2.14
N ILE A 31 1.74 -0.79 -3.34
CA ILE A 31 2.71 -1.58 -4.10
C ILE A 31 3.96 -0.75 -4.39
N MET A 32 3.79 0.42 -5.00
CA MET A 32 4.91 1.26 -5.42
C MET A 32 5.69 1.81 -4.22
N GLY A 33 4.98 2.30 -3.21
CA GLY A 33 5.60 2.89 -2.03
C GLY A 33 6.37 1.87 -1.19
N TYR A 34 5.82 0.67 -1.03
CA TYR A 34 6.46 -0.37 -0.23
C TYR A 34 7.66 -0.99 -0.95
N LEU A 35 7.59 -1.21 -2.27
CA LEU A 35 8.74 -1.63 -3.07
C LEU A 35 9.84 -0.56 -3.09
N PHE A 36 9.48 0.71 -3.23
CA PHE A 36 10.46 1.80 -3.27
C PHE A 36 11.14 2.00 -1.92
N LEU A 37 10.39 2.03 -0.81
CA LEU A 37 10.98 2.11 0.53
C LEU A 37 11.78 0.86 0.88
N GLY A 38 11.25 -0.34 0.58
CA GLY A 38 11.95 -1.60 0.84
C GLY A 38 13.26 -1.68 0.07
N GLY A 39 13.25 -1.34 -1.21
CA GLY A 39 14.46 -1.30 -2.05
C GLY A 39 15.45 -0.23 -1.59
N PHE A 40 14.99 0.97 -1.22
CA PHE A 40 15.86 2.03 -0.74
C PHE A 40 16.52 1.69 0.59
N VAL A 41 15.75 1.12 1.53
CA VAL A 41 16.30 0.70 2.83
C VAL A 41 17.23 -0.50 2.66
N GLY A 42 16.91 -1.45 1.77
CA GLY A 42 17.80 -2.57 1.42
C GLY A 42 19.13 -2.09 0.84
N LEU A 43 19.11 -1.09 -0.05
CA LEU A 43 20.33 -0.50 -0.63
C LEU A 43 21.21 0.22 0.40
N ILE A 44 20.60 0.83 1.43
CA ILE A 44 21.33 1.49 2.53
C ILE A 44 21.93 0.45 3.50
N LEU A 45 21.18 -0.59 3.83
CA LEU A 45 21.59 -1.60 4.82
C LEU A 45 22.64 -2.57 4.24
N TYR A 46 22.56 -2.87 2.95
CA TYR A 46 23.47 -3.79 2.27
C TYR A 46 24.20 -3.09 1.11
N PRO A 47 25.07 -2.09 1.40
CA PRO A 47 25.77 -1.35 0.35
C PRO A 47 26.82 -2.20 -0.39
N SER A 48 27.28 -3.30 0.22
CA SER A 48 28.46 -4.08 -0.21
C SER A 48 28.17 -5.24 -1.16
N THR A 49 26.91 -5.58 -1.46
CA THR A 49 26.58 -6.65 -2.43
C THR A 49 26.92 -6.27 -3.88
N HIS A 50 27.29 -5.00 -4.13
CA HIS A 50 27.63 -4.51 -5.46
C HIS A 50 29.13 -4.43 -5.77
N GLU A 51 30.03 -4.60 -4.79
CA GLU A 51 31.46 -4.38 -5.07
C GLU A 51 32.31 -5.65 -5.15
N HIS A 52 31.98 -6.76 -4.49
CA HIS A 52 32.79 -7.97 -4.61
C HIS A 52 31.99 -9.25 -4.33
N GLU A 53 31.59 -10.01 -5.36
CA GLU A 53 31.75 -11.49 -5.36
C GLU A 53 31.27 -12.13 -6.67
N TYR A 54 32.23 -12.64 -7.43
CA TYR A 54 32.03 -13.83 -8.25
C TYR A 54 31.86 -15.04 -7.31
N ALA A 55 30.68 -15.25 -6.74
CA ALA A 55 30.38 -16.46 -5.96
C ALA A 55 28.95 -16.92 -6.23
N CYS A 56 28.85 -18.06 -6.93
CA CYS A 56 27.68 -18.93 -7.11
C CYS A 56 26.36 -18.31 -7.61
N ALA A 57 26.02 -18.63 -8.86
CA ALA A 57 24.74 -18.37 -9.51
C ALA A 57 23.55 -19.19 -8.96
N CYS A 58 23.39 -19.34 -7.64
CA CYS A 58 22.30 -20.17 -7.09
C CYS A 58 21.48 -19.59 -5.93
N ASP A 59 21.82 -18.48 -5.27
CA ASP A 59 20.90 -17.89 -4.29
C ASP A 59 21.17 -16.39 -4.17
N GLU A 60 20.36 -15.58 -4.84
CA GLU A 60 20.41 -14.13 -4.71
C GLU A 60 19.96 -13.76 -3.29
N PRO A 61 20.77 -13.01 -2.50
CA PRO A 61 20.44 -12.74 -1.10
C PRO A 61 19.16 -11.89 -1.04
N PRO A 62 18.25 -12.18 -0.10
CA PRO A 62 17.02 -11.42 0.04
C PRO A 62 17.34 -9.94 0.27
N ILE A 63 16.61 -9.04 -0.41
CA ILE A 63 16.80 -7.58 -0.34
C ILE A 63 16.69 -7.06 1.11
N MET A 64 15.93 -7.77 1.95
CA MET A 64 15.71 -7.47 3.36
C MET A 64 15.27 -8.75 4.11
N THR A 65 15.54 -8.84 5.41
CA THR A 65 14.99 -9.93 6.24
C THR A 65 13.47 -9.78 6.42
N GLU A 66 12.75 -10.87 6.74
CA GLU A 66 11.28 -10.82 6.95
C GLU A 66 10.85 -9.79 8.01
N SER A 67 11.63 -9.65 9.08
CA SER A 67 11.37 -8.71 10.17
C SER A 67 11.53 -7.27 9.71
N GLU A 68 12.61 -6.98 8.97
CA GLU A 68 12.89 -5.68 8.40
C GLU A 68 11.83 -5.25 7.37
N ALA A 69 11.46 -6.15 6.46
CA ALA A 69 10.36 -5.92 5.52
C ALA A 69 9.05 -5.63 6.29
N THR A 70 8.75 -6.41 7.33
CA THR A 70 7.55 -6.20 8.15
C THR A 70 7.55 -4.81 8.83
N ILE A 71 8.68 -4.36 9.38
CA ILE A 71 8.80 -3.05 10.02
C ILE A 71 8.55 -1.93 9.01
N VAL A 72 9.18 -1.98 7.84
CA VAL A 72 8.96 -0.99 6.76
C VAL A 72 7.50 -0.96 6.33
N GLY A 73 6.86 -2.13 6.25
CA GLY A 73 5.46 -2.26 5.85
C GLY A 73 4.51 -1.63 6.86
N VAL A 74 4.76 -1.84 8.16
CA VAL A 74 3.98 -1.22 9.24
C VAL A 74 4.13 0.30 9.23
N ILE A 75 5.35 0.82 9.13
CA ILE A 75 5.60 2.28 9.10
C ILE A 75 4.90 2.92 7.90
N PHE A 76 5.04 2.30 6.73
CA PHE A 76 4.39 2.76 5.51
C PHE A 76 2.86 2.75 5.64
N MET A 77 2.29 1.66 6.17
CA MET A 77 0.85 1.53 6.38
C MET A 77 0.29 2.58 7.36
N ILE A 78 1.01 2.88 8.44
CA ILE A 78 0.62 3.95 9.37
C ILE A 78 0.57 5.30 8.64
N GLY A 79 1.62 5.64 7.88
CA GLY A 79 1.67 6.88 7.10
C GLY A 79 0.54 6.97 6.08
N LEU A 80 0.28 5.88 5.35
CA LEU A 80 -0.77 5.79 4.36
C LEU A 80 -2.17 5.96 4.99
N MET A 81 -2.44 5.34 6.14
CA MET A 81 -3.72 5.50 6.85
C MET A 81 -3.94 6.92 7.36
N ILE A 82 -2.90 7.59 7.85
CA ILE A 82 -2.96 9.00 8.24
C ILE A 82 -3.30 9.88 7.03
N GLY A 83 -2.60 9.67 5.90
CA GLY A 83 -2.87 10.39 4.66
C GLY A 83 -4.30 10.21 4.16
N LEU A 84 -4.79 8.96 4.11
CA LEU A 84 -6.16 8.63 3.72
C LEU A 84 -7.20 9.26 4.67
N PHE A 85 -6.92 9.30 5.98
CA PHE A 85 -7.80 9.96 6.94
C PHE A 85 -7.97 11.45 6.62
N PHE A 86 -6.89 12.15 6.27
CA PHE A 86 -6.95 13.56 5.89
C PHE A 86 -7.71 13.77 4.57
N ILE A 87 -7.50 12.91 3.57
CA ILE A 87 -8.24 12.96 2.30
C ILE A 87 -9.74 12.77 2.54
N LEU A 88 -10.13 11.73 3.30
CA LEU A 88 -11.54 11.48 3.63
C LEU A 88 -12.16 12.61 4.46
N ARG A 89 -11.37 13.30 5.31
CA ARG A 89 -11.81 14.48 6.04
C ARG A 89 -12.12 15.65 5.10
N GLN A 90 -11.30 15.88 4.06
CA GLN A 90 -11.53 16.93 3.07
C GLN A 90 -12.76 16.66 2.19
N LEU A 91 -13.06 15.38 1.94
CA LEU A 91 -14.20 14.93 1.15
C LEU A 91 -15.56 15.04 1.88
N LYS A 92 -15.62 15.68 3.06
CA LYS A 92 -16.83 15.94 3.85
C LYS A 92 -17.64 14.67 4.19
N PHE A 93 -16.99 13.52 4.33
CA PHE A 93 -17.61 12.33 4.88
C PHE A 93 -18.02 12.55 6.34
N SER A 94 -19.13 11.94 6.76
CA SER A 94 -19.50 11.94 8.17
C SER A 94 -18.47 11.16 9.00
N LYS A 95 -18.43 11.37 10.32
CA LYS A 95 -17.49 10.65 11.20
C LYS A 95 -17.59 9.13 11.05
N LEU A 96 -18.82 8.61 10.93
CA LEU A 96 -19.08 7.18 10.84
C LEU A 96 -18.75 6.64 9.45
N GLU A 97 -19.15 7.34 8.38
CA GLU A 97 -18.77 6.94 7.01
C GLU A 97 -17.25 6.94 6.81
N ARG A 98 -16.54 7.90 7.42
CA ARG A 98 -15.08 7.96 7.38
C ARG A 98 -14.43 6.77 8.06
N ILE A 99 -14.94 6.33 9.21
CA ILE A 99 -14.42 5.14 9.93
C ILE A 99 -14.63 3.89 9.09
N ILE A 100 -15.81 3.72 8.48
CA ILE A 100 -16.10 2.58 7.61
C ILE A 100 -15.19 2.59 6.37
N ALA A 101 -15.05 3.74 5.70
CA ALA A 101 -14.17 3.87 4.53
C ALA A 101 -12.70 3.58 4.90
N LEU A 102 -12.22 4.06 6.05
CA LEU A 102 -10.88 3.74 6.54
C LEU A 102 -10.69 2.27 6.85
N ALA A 103 -11.69 1.61 7.44
CA ALA A 103 -11.62 0.17 7.69
C ALA A 103 -11.51 -0.61 6.37
N ILE A 104 -12.31 -0.27 5.36
CA ILE A 104 -12.25 -0.89 4.03
C ILE A 104 -10.87 -0.67 3.40
N LEU A 105 -10.37 0.57 3.42
CA LEU A 105 -9.04 0.91 2.91
C LEU A 105 -7.94 0.16 3.68
N LEU A 106 -8.06 0.01 4.99
CA LEU A 106 -7.10 -0.72 5.80
C LEU A 106 -7.02 -2.19 5.39
N PHE A 107 -8.14 -2.90 5.31
CA PHE A 107 -8.14 -4.31 4.91
C PHE A 107 -7.65 -4.50 3.47
N ALA A 108 -8.06 -3.62 2.56
CA ALA A 108 -7.60 -3.62 1.17
C ALA A 108 -6.07 -3.48 1.06
N ASN A 109 -5.50 -2.50 1.77
CA ASN A 109 -4.06 -2.26 1.72
C ASN A 109 -3.26 -3.30 2.51
N LEU A 110 -3.80 -3.87 3.59
CA LEU A 110 -3.18 -5.00 4.30
C LEU A 110 -3.06 -6.24 3.41
N TYR A 111 -4.11 -6.55 2.63
CA TYR A 111 -4.08 -7.66 1.68
C TYR A 111 -2.96 -7.48 0.64
N VAL A 112 -2.85 -6.28 0.06
CA VAL A 112 -1.80 -5.94 -0.90
C VAL A 112 -0.42 -5.96 -0.25
N CYS A 113 -0.28 -5.40 0.95
CA CYS A 113 0.98 -5.37 1.69
C CYS A 113 1.49 -6.79 2.00
N SER A 114 0.59 -7.74 2.30
CA SER A 114 0.94 -9.16 2.49
C SER A 114 1.48 -9.79 1.19
N GLY A 115 0.85 -9.50 0.05
CA GLY A 115 1.34 -9.96 -1.26
C GLY A 115 2.72 -9.39 -1.61
N VAL A 116 2.93 -8.09 -1.40
CA VAL A 116 4.22 -7.42 -1.67
C VAL A 116 5.30 -7.86 -0.68
N LYS A 117 4.95 -8.07 0.60
CA LYS A 117 5.86 -8.70 1.57
C LYS A 117 6.34 -10.05 1.03
N GLY A 118 5.41 -10.89 0.55
CA GLY A 118 5.74 -12.14 -0.12
C GLY A 118 6.77 -11.94 -1.23
N ILE A 119 6.58 -10.98 -2.13
CA ILE A 119 7.53 -10.69 -3.22
C ILE A 119 8.91 -10.26 -2.68
N LEU A 120 8.95 -9.34 -1.72
CA LEU A 120 10.21 -8.86 -1.11
C LEU A 120 10.96 -9.96 -0.36
N THR A 121 10.25 -10.95 0.19
CA THR A 121 10.83 -12.07 0.94
C THR A 121 11.05 -13.34 0.09
N THR A 122 10.61 -13.37 -1.18
CA THR A 122 10.70 -14.56 -2.06
C THR A 122 11.46 -14.37 -3.37
N GLN A 123 12.12 -13.23 -3.60
CA GLN A 123 13.16 -13.15 -4.65
C GLN A 123 14.40 -13.93 -4.18
N VAL A 124 14.93 -14.98 -4.83
CA VAL A 124 14.56 -15.73 -6.04
C VAL A 124 15.09 -17.17 -5.89
N SER A 125 14.23 -18.16 -5.66
CA SER A 125 14.58 -19.55 -5.97
C SER A 125 14.35 -19.73 -7.48
N GLY A 126 15.35 -19.35 -8.27
CA GLY A 126 15.44 -19.73 -9.69
C GLY A 126 15.89 -21.18 -9.84
#